data_AF-A0A8H7S5I4-F1
#
_entry.id   AF-A0A8H7S5I4-F1
#
_cell.length_a   1.000
_cell.length_b   1.000
_cell.length_c   1.000
_cell.angle_alpha   90.00
_cell.angle_beta   90.00
_cell.angle_gamma   90.00
#
_symmetry.space_group_name_H-M   'P 1'
#
loop_
_entity.id
_entity.type
_entity.pdbx_description
1 polymer ?
#
loop_
_entity_poly.entity_id
_entity_poly.type
_entity_poly.pdbx_seq_one_letter_code
_entity_poly.pdbx_strand_id
1 'polypeptide(L)'
;MSNITISLININGLVKQTINTITNSLPTSSLIFLTETWLLSPSWYPTNWFQHHNYALPVKNFHHENLTIYCLYLPPSNLTPIDALEIIQSIPLLTSSDNNHENTIFCGDFNARQKELLGDQRTTPRETAFANWIEEQGLYCWNSQRLHYTLTYIS
;
A
#
# COMPACT_ATOMS: atom_id res chain seq x y z
N MET A 1 23.90 0.11 6.65
CA MET A 1 22.56 0.71 6.47
C MET A 1 21.66 0.19 7.59
N SER A 2 20.89 1.06 8.24
CA SER A 2 19.88 0.64 9.21
C SER A 2 18.72 -0.04 8.47
N ASN A 3 18.26 -1.19 8.97
CA ASN A 3 17.07 -1.85 8.43
C ASN A 3 15.84 -0.98 8.70
N ILE A 4 15.01 -0.76 7.68
CA ILE A 4 13.70 -0.13 7.83
C ILE A 4 12.68 -1.27 7.94
N THR A 5 11.85 -1.23 8.98
CA THR A 5 10.72 -2.18 9.13
C THR A 5 9.42 -1.44 8.82
N ILE A 6 8.64 -1.96 7.89
CA ILE A 6 7.39 -1.35 7.43
C ILE A 6 6.23 -2.26 7.85
N SER A 7 5.19 -1.67 8.43
CA SER A 7 3.92 -2.35 8.67
C SER A 7 2.83 -1.72 7.82
N LEU A 8 1.95 -2.55 7.27
CA LEU A 8 0.77 -2.14 6.51
C LEU A 8 -0.45 -2.79 7.13
N ILE A 9 -1.45 -1.99 7.49
CA ILE A 9 -2.67 -2.47 8.15
C ILE A 9 -3.88 -1.72 7.57
N ASN A 10 -4.87 -2.49 7.10
CA ASN A 10 -6.21 -1.97 6.89
C ASN A 10 -6.93 -1.92 8.24
N ILE A 11 -7.38 -0.73 8.65
CA ILE A 11 -8.02 -0.51 9.95
C ILE A 11 -9.54 -0.36 9.86
N ASN A 12 -10.16 -0.69 8.73
CA ASN A 12 -11.60 -0.62 8.59
C ASN A 12 -12.31 -1.37 9.75
N GLY A 13 -13.36 -0.77 10.29
CA GLY A 13 -14.14 -1.32 11.40
C GLY A 13 -13.52 -1.19 12.80
N LEU A 14 -12.28 -0.69 12.93
CA LEU A 14 -11.70 -0.41 14.25
C LEU A 14 -12.19 0.95 14.78
N VAL A 15 -12.16 1.13 16.10
CA VAL A 15 -12.52 2.40 16.75
C VAL A 15 -11.28 3.25 17.02
N LYS A 16 -11.46 4.58 17.09
CA LYS A 16 -10.36 5.55 17.29
C LYS A 16 -9.44 5.22 18.46
N GLN A 17 -10.02 4.70 19.54
CA GLN A 17 -9.34 4.37 20.78
C GLN A 17 -8.33 3.22 20.63
N THR A 18 -8.47 2.40 19.58
CA THR A 18 -7.58 1.25 19.33
C THR A 18 -6.21 1.66 18.80
N ILE A 19 -6.01 2.92 18.40
CA ILE A 19 -4.76 3.34 17.75
C ILE A 19 -3.51 3.08 18.61
N ASN A 20 -3.59 3.32 19.93
CA ASN A 20 -2.45 3.08 20.82
C ASN A 20 -2.16 1.59 20.94
N THR A 21 -3.18 0.75 20.94
CA THR A 21 -3.01 -0.71 20.90
C THR A 21 -2.29 -1.15 19.62
N ILE A 22 -2.65 -0.58 18.47
CA ILE A 22 -2.02 -0.88 17.17
C ILE A 22 -0.56 -0.41 17.16
N THR A 23 -0.27 0.83 17.58
CA THR A 23 1.11 1.34 17.57
C THR A 23 1.99 0.60 18.57
N ASN A 24 1.43 0.19 19.72
CA ASN A 24 2.18 -0.55 20.74
C ASN A 24 2.43 -2.01 20.38
N SER A 25 1.59 -2.62 19.51
CA SER A 25 1.80 -3.99 19.03
C SER A 25 2.86 -4.09 17.92
N LEU A 26 3.34 -2.96 17.40
CA LEU A 26 4.33 -2.85 16.33
C LEU A 26 5.60 -2.12 16.79
N PRO A 27 6.24 -2.53 17.90
CA PRO A 27 7.31 -1.76 18.53
C PRO A 27 8.60 -1.71 17.69
N THR A 28 8.75 -2.61 16.72
CA THR A 28 9.91 -2.70 15.83
C THR A 28 9.72 -1.95 14.51
N SER A 29 8.50 -1.47 14.24
CA SER A 29 8.20 -0.79 12.99
C SER A 29 8.88 0.58 12.96
N SER A 30 9.44 0.93 11.82
CA SER A 30 9.97 2.26 11.53
C SER A 30 8.90 3.12 10.85
N LEU A 31 8.00 2.48 10.10
CA LEU A 31 6.90 3.12 9.37
C LEU A 31 5.65 2.25 9.45
N ILE A 32 4.49 2.87 9.71
CA ILE A 32 3.19 2.20 9.75
C ILE A 32 2.26 2.89 8.74
N PHE A 33 1.80 2.14 7.76
CA PHE A 33 0.77 2.56 6.82
C PHE A 33 -0.59 2.04 7.26
N LEU A 34 -1.55 2.95 7.39
CA LEU A 34 -2.93 2.65 7.75
C LEU A 34 -3.84 2.96 6.55
N THR A 35 -4.56 1.97 6.04
CA THR A 35 -5.59 2.15 5.01
C THR A 35 -6.99 2.09 5.62
N GLU A 36 -7.99 2.63 4.92
CA GLU A 36 -9.41 2.67 5.34
C GLU A 36 -9.64 3.23 6.75
N THR A 37 -9.10 4.42 6.98
CA THR A 37 -9.22 5.08 8.27
C THR A 37 -10.54 5.86 8.40
N TRP A 38 -11.14 5.88 9.58
CA TRP A 38 -12.28 6.77 9.92
C TRP A 38 -11.86 8.23 10.16
N LEU A 39 -10.57 8.54 10.06
CA LEU A 39 -10.04 9.86 10.34
C LEU A 39 -10.34 10.80 9.16
N LEU A 40 -11.24 11.75 9.38
CA LEU A 40 -11.55 12.82 8.43
C LEU A 40 -10.68 14.04 8.69
N SER A 41 -10.37 14.79 7.62
CA SER A 41 -9.64 16.05 7.73
C SER A 41 -10.37 17.04 8.63
N PRO A 42 -9.70 17.77 9.54
CA PRO A 42 -8.26 17.80 9.82
C PRO A 42 -7.86 17.00 11.08
N SER A 43 -8.55 15.88 11.37
CA SER A 43 -8.38 15.15 12.62
C SER A 43 -7.04 14.43 12.70
N TRP A 44 -6.55 14.21 13.92
CA TRP A 44 -5.30 13.48 14.20
C TRP A 44 -5.55 12.31 15.16
N TYR A 45 -4.67 11.31 15.12
CA TYR A 45 -4.64 10.27 16.14
C TYR A 45 -3.92 10.75 17.40
N PRO A 46 -4.41 10.36 18.59
CA PRO A 46 -3.76 10.66 19.87
C PRO A 46 -2.58 9.71 20.12
N THR A 47 -1.52 9.81 19.31
CA THR A 47 -0.29 9.01 19.41
C THR A 47 0.95 9.90 19.42
N ASN A 48 2.07 9.39 19.94
CA ASN A 48 3.37 10.06 19.94
C ASN A 48 4.13 9.92 18.61
N TRP A 49 3.60 9.13 17.66
CA TRP A 49 4.17 9.00 16.32
C TRP A 49 3.94 10.26 15.50
N PHE A 50 4.91 10.61 14.66
CA PHE A 50 4.72 11.64 13.65
C PHE A 50 3.74 11.13 12.59
N GLN A 51 2.75 11.95 12.23
CA GLN A 51 1.64 11.55 11.37
C GLN A 51 1.61 12.40 10.10
N HIS A 52 1.46 11.73 8.97
CA HIS A 52 1.15 12.34 7.68
C HIS A 52 -0.20 11.81 7.21
N HIS A 53 -1.16 12.72 7.00
CA HIS A 53 -2.50 12.36 6.56
C HIS A 53 -2.69 12.73 5.10
N ASN A 54 -2.89 11.70 4.28
CA ASN A 54 -3.18 11.82 2.87
C ASN A 54 -4.66 11.54 2.71
N TYR A 55 -5.47 12.58 2.77
CA TYR A 55 -6.92 12.48 2.57
C TYR A 55 -7.24 12.23 1.09
N ALA A 56 -6.83 11.07 0.58
CA ALA A 56 -6.89 10.66 -0.82
C ALA A 56 -6.12 11.56 -1.82
N LEU A 57 -5.23 12.42 -1.33
CA LEU A 57 -4.28 13.15 -2.17
C LEU A 57 -2.93 12.41 -2.16
N PRO A 58 -2.26 12.22 -3.32
CA PRO A 58 -0.90 11.69 -3.33
C PRO A 58 -0.02 12.51 -2.38
N VAL A 59 0.77 11.85 -1.53
CA VAL A 59 1.90 12.55 -0.89
C VAL A 59 2.79 12.99 -2.03
N LYS A 60 2.88 14.30 -2.29
CA LYS A 60 4.02 14.79 -3.04
C LYS A 60 5.25 14.58 -2.15
N ASN A 61 6.08 13.64 -2.57
CA ASN A 61 7.51 13.61 -2.29
C ASN A 61 7.87 13.33 -0.82
N PHE A 62 7.83 12.06 -0.41
CA PHE A 62 8.78 11.58 0.59
C PHE A 62 10.05 11.10 -0.14
N HIS A 63 10.82 12.06 -0.65
CA HIS A 63 12.15 11.77 -1.22
C HIS A 63 13.15 11.75 -0.07
N HIS A 64 13.40 10.58 0.50
CA HIS A 64 14.73 10.30 1.01
C HIS A 64 15.51 9.71 -0.16
N GLU A 65 16.71 10.22 -0.42
CA GLU A 65 17.50 10.07 -1.65
C GLU A 65 17.86 8.63 -2.10
N ASN A 66 17.18 7.59 -1.61
CA ASN A 66 17.39 6.20 -2.03
C ASN A 66 16.14 5.28 -1.96
N LEU A 67 14.95 5.69 -1.48
CA LEU A 67 13.75 4.81 -1.42
C LEU A 67 12.45 5.61 -1.48
N THR A 68 11.62 5.34 -2.49
CA THR A 68 10.27 5.91 -2.64
C THR A 68 9.22 4.87 -2.27
N ILE A 69 8.23 5.23 -1.44
CA ILE A 69 7.14 4.32 -1.04
C ILE A 69 5.80 4.97 -1.38
N TYR A 70 5.04 4.31 -2.26
CA TYR A 70 3.65 4.66 -2.56
C TYR A 70 2.72 3.73 -1.80
N CYS A 71 1.99 4.28 -0.82
CA CYS A 71 0.94 3.56 -0.11
C CYS A 71 -0.44 3.98 -0.62
N LEU A 72 -1.20 3.03 -1.16
CA LEU A 72 -2.47 3.30 -1.85
C LEU A 72 -3.66 2.61 -1.19
N TYR A 73 -4.82 3.24 -1.31
CA TYR A 73 -6.11 2.58 -1.08
C TYR A 73 -6.96 2.75 -2.33
N LEU A 74 -7.30 1.64 -2.98
CA LEU A 74 -8.19 1.63 -4.14
C LEU A 74 -9.53 1.03 -3.70
N PRO A 75 -10.62 1.81 -3.60
CA PRO A 75 -11.89 1.31 -3.09
C PRO A 75 -12.43 0.16 -3.95
N PRO A 76 -13.11 -0.83 -3.34
CA PRO A 76 -13.66 -1.97 -4.07
C PRO A 76 -14.89 -1.58 -4.91
N SER A 77 -15.72 -0.68 -4.37
CA SER A 77 -16.92 -0.16 -5.00
C SER A 77 -16.63 1.20 -5.67
N ASN A 78 -17.31 1.45 -6.80
CA ASN A 78 -17.27 2.71 -7.57
C ASN A 78 -15.96 3.02 -8.31
N LEU A 79 -14.99 2.12 -8.30
CA LEU A 79 -13.77 2.24 -9.12
C LEU A 79 -13.66 1.05 -10.09
N THR A 80 -13.77 1.32 -11.39
CA THR A 80 -13.68 0.25 -12.39
C THR A 80 -12.24 -0.29 -12.48
N PRO A 81 -12.03 -1.50 -13.01
CA PRO A 81 -10.68 -2.01 -13.28
C PRO A 81 -9.81 -1.05 -14.12
N ILE A 82 -10.42 -0.33 -15.06
CA ILE A 82 -9.71 0.61 -15.95
C ILE A 82 -9.31 1.85 -15.15
N ASP A 83 -10.23 2.49 -14.44
CA ASP A 83 -9.91 3.68 -13.62
C ASP A 83 -8.85 3.35 -12.57
N ALA A 84 -8.92 2.16 -11.97
CA ALA A 84 -7.92 1.70 -11.01
C ALA A 84 -6.53 1.56 -11.64
N LEU A 85 -6.46 1.05 -12.88
CA LEU A 85 -5.20 0.95 -13.62
C LEU A 85 -4.67 2.33 -13.99
N GLU A 86 -5.52 3.25 -14.46
CA GLU A 86 -5.13 4.63 -14.79
C GLU A 86 -4.54 5.36 -13.59
N ILE A 87 -5.12 5.19 -12.39
CA ILE A 87 -4.57 5.74 -11.15
C ILE A 87 -3.15 5.23 -10.93
N ILE A 88 -2.92 3.92 -11.02
CA ILE A 88 -1.60 3.34 -10.79
C ILE A 88 -0.59 3.81 -11.86
N GLN A 89 -1.00 3.84 -13.14
CA GLN A 89 -0.16 4.29 -14.25
C GLN A 89 0.17 5.78 -14.18
N SER A 90 -0.66 6.59 -13.53
CA SER A 90 -0.39 8.01 -13.31
C SER A 90 0.70 8.28 -12.25
N ILE A 91 1.07 7.27 -11.47
CA ILE A 91 2.09 7.42 -10.43
C ILE A 91 3.47 7.45 -11.09
N PRO A 92 4.28 8.49 -10.85
CA PRO A 92 5.63 8.57 -11.40
C PRO A 92 6.47 7.39 -10.95
N LEU A 93 6.79 6.51 -11.89
CA LEU A 93 7.91 5.59 -11.75
C LEU A 93 9.17 6.39 -12.08
N LEU A 94 10.16 6.36 -11.19
CA LEU A 94 11.46 6.94 -11.48
C LEU A 94 12.13 6.02 -12.49
N THR A 95 11.91 6.32 -13.78
CA THR A 95 12.39 5.50 -14.89
C THR A 95 13.85 5.81 -15.21
N SER A 96 14.51 4.79 -15.76
CA SER A 96 15.92 4.61 -16.10
C SER A 96 16.64 5.67 -16.97
N SER A 97 16.08 6.86 -17.21
CA SER A 97 16.79 7.98 -17.86
C SER A 97 17.75 8.71 -16.92
N ASP A 98 17.51 8.62 -15.61
CA ASP A 98 18.52 8.87 -14.59
C ASP A 98 19.07 7.49 -14.17
N ASN A 99 20.39 7.31 -14.11
CA ASN A 99 21.07 6.01 -13.93
C ASN A 99 20.82 5.29 -12.57
N ASN A 100 19.68 5.51 -11.94
CA ASN A 100 19.30 4.95 -10.67
C ASN A 100 17.97 4.19 -10.88
N HIS A 101 18.04 2.86 -10.89
CA HIS A 101 16.85 2.03 -10.68
C HIS A 101 16.43 2.24 -9.22
N GLU A 102 15.70 3.33 -8.95
CA GLU A 102 15.41 3.72 -7.57
C GLU A 102 14.52 2.69 -6.88
N ASN A 103 14.85 2.41 -5.62
CA ASN A 103 14.10 1.50 -4.77
C ASN A 103 12.69 2.06 -4.60
N THR A 104 11.72 1.56 -5.37
CA THR A 104 10.32 1.98 -5.27
C THR A 104 9.49 0.83 -4.72
N ILE A 105 8.70 1.11 -3.69
CA ILE A 105 7.76 0.15 -3.11
C ILE A 105 6.35 0.65 -3.35
N PHE A 106 5.53 -0.17 -4.00
CA PHE A 106 4.07 -0.04 -3.99
C PHE A 106 3.52 -0.94 -2.89
N CYS A 107 2.73 -0.36 -1.99
CA CYS A 107 2.03 -1.10 -0.96
C CYS A 107 0.64 -0.49 -0.75
N GLY A 108 -0.25 -1.21 -0.06
CA GLY A 108 -1.59 -0.72 0.16
C GLY A 108 -2.66 -1.80 0.03
N ASP A 109 -3.90 -1.34 0.06
CA ASP A 109 -5.05 -2.19 -0.22
C ASP A 109 -5.64 -1.81 -1.58
N PHE A 110 -5.38 -2.68 -2.55
CA PHE A 110 -5.76 -2.50 -3.95
C PHE A 110 -7.16 -3.03 -4.26
N ASN A 111 -7.79 -3.76 -3.32
CA ASN A 111 -9.03 -4.50 -3.56
C ASN A 111 -9.00 -5.34 -4.85
N ALA A 112 -7.83 -5.91 -5.15
CA ALA A 112 -7.58 -6.79 -6.28
C ALA A 112 -7.20 -8.17 -5.75
N ARG A 113 -7.79 -9.22 -6.31
CA ARG A 113 -7.58 -10.60 -5.87
C ARG A 113 -6.88 -11.38 -6.97
N GLN A 114 -5.90 -12.19 -6.58
CA GLN A 114 -5.08 -12.99 -7.47
C GLN A 114 -4.99 -14.42 -6.93
N LYS A 115 -5.41 -15.41 -7.73
CA LYS A 115 -5.36 -16.83 -7.34
C LYS A 115 -3.95 -17.46 -7.38
N GLU A 116 -3.26 -17.41 -8.51
CA GLU A 116 -2.04 -18.19 -8.77
C GLU A 116 -0.77 -17.71 -8.02
N LEU A 117 -0.57 -16.40 -7.97
CA LEU A 117 0.51 -15.63 -7.33
C LEU A 117 0.31 -15.44 -5.82
N LEU A 118 -0.93 -15.21 -5.36
CA LEU A 118 -1.23 -14.86 -3.96
C LEU A 118 -2.03 -15.91 -3.18
N GLY A 119 -2.43 -17.01 -3.82
CA GLY A 119 -3.17 -18.10 -3.18
C GLY A 119 -4.63 -17.76 -2.85
N ASP A 120 -5.20 -16.74 -3.50
CA ASP A 120 -6.62 -16.40 -3.37
C ASP A 120 -7.51 -17.48 -4.04
N GLN A 121 -8.79 -17.53 -3.70
CA GLN A 121 -9.77 -18.41 -4.35
C GLN A 121 -10.17 -17.94 -5.76
N ARG A 122 -9.95 -16.67 -6.10
CA ARG A 122 -10.32 -16.10 -7.41
C ARG A 122 -9.33 -15.04 -7.88
N THR A 123 -9.27 -14.85 -9.20
CA THR A 123 -8.63 -13.70 -9.83
C THR A 123 -9.70 -12.70 -10.26
N THR A 124 -9.54 -11.43 -9.88
CA THR A 124 -10.47 -10.34 -10.26
C THR A 124 -10.02 -9.65 -11.54
N PRO A 125 -10.93 -9.04 -12.34
CA PRO A 125 -10.55 -8.26 -13.52
C PRO A 125 -9.58 -7.10 -13.21
N ARG A 126 -9.73 -6.48 -12.03
CA ARG A 126 -8.81 -5.45 -11.54
C ARG A 126 -7.38 -5.98 -11.42
N GLU A 127 -7.22 -7.16 -10.85
CA GLU A 127 -5.92 -7.80 -10.75
C GLU A 127 -5.36 -8.18 -12.12
N THR A 128 -6.17 -8.69 -13.03
CA THR A 128 -5.72 -8.99 -14.40
C THR A 128 -5.15 -7.74 -15.08
N ALA A 129 -5.77 -6.57 -14.87
CA ALA A 129 -5.26 -5.31 -15.37
C ALA A 129 -3.91 -4.92 -14.73
N PHE A 130 -3.77 -5.11 -13.42
CA PHE A 130 -2.52 -4.82 -12.71
C PHE A 130 -1.38 -5.77 -13.08
N ALA A 131 -1.65 -7.06 -13.27
CA ALA A 131 -0.63 -8.06 -13.57
C ALA A 131 0.18 -7.71 -14.84
N ASN A 132 -0.51 -7.27 -15.90
CA ASN A 132 0.16 -6.83 -17.14
C ASN A 132 1.07 -5.62 -16.88
N TRP A 133 0.57 -4.61 -16.16
CA TRP A 133 1.37 -3.44 -15.83
C TRP A 133 2.56 -3.77 -14.92
N ILE A 134 2.39 -4.63 -13.92
CA ILE A 134 3.46 -5.10 -13.04
C ILE A 134 4.57 -5.77 -13.86
N GLU A 135 4.20 -6.64 -14.81
CA GLU A 135 5.15 -7.32 -15.68
C GLU A 135 5.86 -6.33 -16.63
N GLU A 136 5.11 -5.43 -17.28
CA GLU A 136 5.66 -4.39 -18.18
C GLU A 136 6.67 -3.48 -17.48
N GLN A 137 6.43 -3.14 -16.21
CA GLN A 137 7.31 -2.28 -15.42
C GLN A 137 8.42 -3.04 -14.69
N GLY A 138 8.48 -4.37 -14.82
CA GLY A 138 9.47 -5.21 -14.13
C GLY A 138 9.34 -5.19 -12.60
N LEU A 139 8.13 -4.95 -12.08
CA LEU A 139 7.86 -4.87 -10.65
C LEU A 139 7.80 -6.27 -10.02
N TYR A 140 8.34 -6.38 -8.81
CA TYR A 140 8.34 -7.64 -8.08
C TYR A 140 7.26 -7.68 -7.01
N CYS A 141 6.36 -8.67 -7.10
CA CYS A 141 5.34 -8.89 -6.08
C CYS A 141 5.89 -9.67 -4.88
N TRP A 142 6.30 -8.96 -3.83
CA TRP A 142 6.86 -9.55 -2.61
C TRP A 142 5.91 -10.49 -1.86
N ASN A 143 4.60 -10.27 -1.97
CA ASN A 143 3.60 -11.14 -1.33
C ASN A 143 3.68 -12.58 -1.86
N SER A 144 4.05 -12.78 -3.13
CA SER A 144 4.22 -14.11 -3.74
C SER A 144 5.30 -14.97 -3.08
N GLN A 145 6.30 -14.33 -2.45
CA GLN A 145 7.40 -15.02 -1.76
C GLN A 145 7.19 -15.14 -0.26
N ARG A 146 6.60 -14.11 0.35
CA ARG A 146 6.61 -13.92 1.80
C ARG A 146 5.30 -14.28 2.49
N LEU A 147 4.19 -14.33 1.74
CA LEU A 147 2.84 -14.48 2.29
C LEU A 147 2.04 -15.58 1.60
N HIS A 148 2.69 -16.45 0.82
CA HIS A 148 2.01 -17.53 0.12
C HIS A 148 1.09 -18.30 1.10
N TYR A 149 -0.21 -18.27 0.83
CA TYR A 149 -1.30 -18.90 1.63
C TYR A 149 -1.69 -18.23 2.95
N THR A 150 -1.18 -17.04 3.30
CA THR A 150 -1.70 -16.27 4.44
C THR A 150 -2.67 -15.21 3.92
N LEU A 151 -3.95 -15.36 4.29
CA LEU A 151 -4.96 -14.35 3.95
C LEU A 151 -4.64 -13.03 4.65
N THR A 152 -4.55 -11.96 3.86
CA THR A 152 -4.42 -10.57 4.36
C THR A 152 -5.78 -9.91 4.59
N TYR A 153 -6.87 -10.60 4.25
CA TYR A 153 -8.26 -10.19 4.46
C TYR A 153 -9.12 -11.42 4.80
N ILE A 154 -10.01 -11.29 5.78
CA ILE A 154 -10.97 -12.33 6.18
C ILE A 154 -12.36 -11.83 5.78
N SER A 155 -13.05 -12.58 4.91
CA SER A 155 -14.40 -12.28 4.42
C SER A 155 -15.49 -12.67 5.39
#